data_AF-A0ABC9U2H5-F1
#
_entry.id   AF-A0ABC9U2H5-F1
#
_cell.length_a   1.000
_cell.length_b   1.000
_cell.length_c   1.000
_cell.angle_alpha   90.00
_cell.angle_beta   90.00
_cell.angle_gamma   90.00
#
_symmetry.space_group_name_H-M   'P 1'
#
loop_
_entity.id
_entity.type
_entity.pdbx_description
1 polymer ?
#
loop_
_entity_poly.entity_id
_entity_poly.type
_entity_poly.pdbx_seq_one_letter_code
_entity_poly.pdbx_strand_id
1 'polypeptide(L)'
;MVPALFWMGFDVKLDQFLEPVMLMNLIFLGLGASALCFATWNYAVKILGSVKTIIYIYMVPVITAVTSALILHEKMTKAMICGIFLTLLGLFLSEDRRKKERKN
;
A
#
# COMPACT_ATOMS: atom_id res chain seq x y z
N MET A 1 10.22 -14.23 -10.82
CA MET A 1 9.07 -14.90 -11.48
C MET A 1 9.32 -15.18 -12.96
N VAL A 2 10.16 -14.40 -13.65
CA VAL A 2 10.57 -14.64 -15.05
C VAL A 2 11.11 -16.06 -15.33
N PRO A 3 11.88 -16.72 -14.43
CA PRO A 3 12.37 -18.07 -14.71
C PRO A 3 11.29 -19.17 -14.70
N ALA A 4 10.17 -18.95 -14.02
CA ALA A 4 9.07 -19.93 -13.94
C ALA A 4 8.13 -19.86 -15.16
N LEU A 5 8.14 -18.75 -15.91
CA LEU A 5 7.32 -18.59 -17.13
C LEU A 5 7.71 -19.58 -18.22
N PHE A 6 9.00 -19.89 -18.35
CA PHE A 6 9.50 -20.86 -19.34
C PHE A 6 9.01 -22.29 -19.06
N TRP A 7 8.71 -22.61 -17.80
CA TRP A 7 8.19 -23.93 -17.42
C TRP A 7 6.67 -24.02 -17.58
N MET A 8 5.94 -22.91 -17.44
CA MET A 8 4.47 -22.91 -17.36
C MET A 8 3.76 -22.88 -18.73
N GLY A 9 4.47 -22.99 -19.86
CA GLY A 9 3.84 -23.01 -21.20
C GLY A 9 3.08 -21.72 -21.52
N PHE A 10 3.74 -20.58 -21.30
CA PHE A 10 3.14 -19.24 -21.41
C PHE A 10 2.96 -18.83 -22.89
N ASP A 11 1.84 -19.26 -23.49
CA ASP A 11 1.42 -18.85 -24.85
C ASP A 11 0.77 -17.45 -24.78
N VAL A 12 1.59 -16.40 -24.72
CA VAL A 12 1.12 -15.00 -24.66
C VAL A 12 0.55 -14.62 -26.02
N LYS A 13 -0.72 -14.95 -26.24
CA LYS A 13 -1.44 -14.48 -27.43
C LYS A 13 -1.78 -13.01 -27.24
N LEU A 14 -1.11 -12.16 -28.02
CA LEU A 14 -1.32 -10.71 -28.01
C LEU A 14 -2.77 -10.31 -28.31
N ASP A 15 -3.55 -11.19 -28.95
CA ASP A 15 -5.00 -11.07 -29.14
C ASP A 15 -5.79 -10.93 -27.82
N GLN A 16 -5.31 -11.54 -26.73
CA GLN A 16 -5.98 -11.49 -25.43
C GLN A 16 -5.87 -10.11 -24.77
N PHE A 17 -4.85 -9.31 -25.14
CA PHE A 17 -4.71 -7.93 -24.67
C PHE A 17 -5.68 -6.96 -25.35
N LEU A 18 -6.19 -7.32 -26.54
CA LEU A 18 -7.17 -6.56 -27.29
C LEU A 18 -8.61 -6.86 -26.85
N GLU A 19 -8.82 -7.84 -25.96
CA GLU A 19 -10.14 -8.03 -25.36
C GLU A 19 -10.54 -6.75 -24.61
N PRO A 20 -11.72 -6.17 -24.93
CA PRO A 20 -12.13 -4.88 -24.39
C PRO A 20 -12.23 -4.89 -22.86
N VAL A 21 -12.52 -6.04 -22.26
CA VAL A 21 -12.58 -6.22 -20.79
C VAL A 21 -11.18 -6.12 -20.17
N MET A 22 -10.17 -6.76 -20.75
CA MET A 22 -8.81 -6.74 -20.23
C MET A 22 -8.17 -5.36 -20.42
N LEU A 23 -8.42 -4.72 -21.56
CA LEU A 23 -7.98 -3.35 -21.83
C LEU A 23 -8.57 -2.36 -20.83
N MET A 24 -9.87 -2.45 -20.54
CA MET A 24 -10.55 -1.58 -19.59
C MET A 24 -10.02 -1.78 -18.16
N ASN A 25 -9.80 -3.04 -17.74
CA ASN A 25 -9.18 -3.34 -16.45
C ASN A 25 -7.76 -2.80 -16.34
N LEU A 26 -6.96 -2.91 -17.41
CA LEU A 26 -5.59 -2.40 -17.44
C LEU A 26 -5.56 -0.88 -17.35
N ILE A 27 -6.44 -0.19 -18.07
CA ILE A 27 -6.60 1.27 -18.01
C ILE A 27 -7.08 1.71 -16.62
N PHE A 28 -8.06 1.02 -16.04
CA PHE A 28 -8.57 1.33 -14.71
C PHE A 28 -7.49 1.15 -13.63
N LEU A 29 -6.73 0.06 -13.68
CA LEU A 29 -5.64 -0.20 -12.74
C LEU A 29 -4.46 0.78 -12.92
N GLY A 30 -4.11 1.08 -14.18
CA GLY A 30 -3.01 1.98 -14.53
C GLY A 30 -3.34 3.44 -14.24
N LEU A 31 -4.38 3.98 -14.86
CA LEU A 31 -4.76 5.38 -14.69
C LEU A 31 -5.48 5.61 -13.35
N GLY A 32 -6.45 4.78 -13.01
CA GLY A 32 -7.25 4.93 -11.81
C GLY A 32 -6.44 4.62 -10.56
N ALA A 33 -6.07 3.36 -10.36
CA ALA A 33 -5.44 2.96 -9.09
C ALA A 33 -4.02 3.52 -8.94
N SER A 34 -3.22 3.56 -10.01
CA SER A 34 -1.80 3.96 -9.90
C SER A 34 -1.59 5.44 -10.16
N ALA A 35 -2.00 5.97 -11.31
CA ALA A 35 -1.69 7.36 -11.67
C ALA A 35 -2.37 8.37 -10.72
N LEU A 36 -3.64 8.17 -10.35
CA LEU A 36 -4.28 9.03 -9.34
C LEU A 36 -3.62 8.90 -7.98
N CYS A 37 -3.30 7.68 -7.52
CA CYS A 37 -2.64 7.49 -6.23
C CYS A 37 -1.27 8.19 -6.19
N PHE A 38 -0.46 8.05 -7.23
CA PHE A 38 0.81 8.75 -7.34
C PHE A 38 0.63 10.28 -7.47
N ALA A 39 -0.39 10.76 -8.18
CA ALA A 39 -0.68 12.19 -8.26
C ALA A 39 -1.09 12.77 -6.91
N THR A 40 -2.00 12.10 -6.18
CA THR A 40 -2.41 12.47 -4.82
C THR A 40 -1.23 12.44 -3.86
N TRP A 41 -0.36 11.44 -3.95
CA TRP A 41 0.88 11.39 -3.18
C TRP A 41 1.80 12.56 -3.50
N ASN A 42 2.08 12.82 -4.79
CA ASN A 42 2.96 13.91 -5.20
C ASN A 42 2.42 15.26 -4.73
N TYR A 43 1.09 15.43 -4.76
CA TYR A 43 0.42 16.61 -4.22
C TYR A 43 0.58 16.71 -2.69
N ALA A 44 0.37 15.61 -1.96
CA ALA A 44 0.57 15.56 -0.51
C ALA A 44 2.02 15.87 -0.12
N VAL A 45 3.01 15.33 -0.85
CA VAL A 45 4.43 15.65 -0.66
C VAL A 45 4.72 17.13 -0.90
N LYS A 46 4.08 17.74 -1.90
CA LYS A 46 4.24 19.16 -2.21
C LYS A 46 3.71 20.08 -1.10
N ILE A 47 2.62 19.69 -0.43
CA ILE A 47 2.01 20.49 0.65
C ILE A 47 2.67 20.23 2.01
N LEU A 48 2.87 18.96 2.37
CA LEU A 48 3.31 18.56 3.72
C LEU A 48 4.83 18.38 3.84
N GLY A 49 5.52 18.24 2.71
CA GLY A 49 6.92 17.83 2.65
C GLY A 49 7.10 16.31 2.71
N SER A 50 8.17 15.81 2.08
CA SER A 50 8.48 14.37 1.94
C SER A 50 8.53 13.64 3.29
N VAL A 51 9.10 14.30 4.30
CA VAL A 51 9.30 13.76 5.65
C VAL A 51 7.99 13.51 6.41
N LYS A 52 6.98 14.37 6.22
CA LYS A 52 5.66 14.23 6.86
C LYS A 52 4.80 13.21 6.13
N THR A 53 4.86 13.20 4.80
CA THR A 53 4.15 12.22 3.96
C THR A 53 4.55 10.79 4.33
N ILE A 54 5.83 10.54 4.57
CA ILE A 54 6.31 9.21 4.98
C ILE A 54 5.79 8.79 6.36
N ILE A 55 5.59 9.72 7.30
CA ILE A 55 4.94 9.39 8.59
C ILE A 55 3.52 8.90 8.38
N TYR A 56 2.78 9.54 7.47
CA TYR A 56 1.41 9.12 7.15
C TYR A 56 1.36 7.72 6.53
N ILE A 57 2.37 7.33 5.74
CA ILE A 57 2.48 5.96 5.23
C ILE A 57 2.69 4.97 6.37
N TYR A 58 3.47 5.33 7.40
CA TYR A 58 3.63 4.46 8.57
C TYR A 58 2.32 4.25 9.36
N MET A 59 1.31 5.11 9.19
CA MET A 59 -0.03 4.87 9.74
C MET A 59 -0.89 3.94 8.88
N VAL A 60 -0.52 3.66 7.63
CA VAL A 60 -1.24 2.74 6.74
C VAL A 60 -1.56 1.39 7.41
N PRO A 61 -0.63 0.67 8.04
CA PRO A 61 -0.95 -0.60 8.72
C PRO A 61 -2.05 -0.46 9.79
N VAL A 62 -2.09 0.67 10.51
CA VAL A 62 -3.13 0.95 11.51
C VAL A 62 -4.47 1.19 10.82
N ILE A 63 -4.50 2.03 9.78
CA ILE A 63 -5.71 2.35 9.02
C ILE A 63 -6.27 1.10 8.35
N THR A 64 -5.41 0.28 7.74
CA THR A 64 -5.77 -1.00 7.11
C THR A 64 -6.38 -1.95 8.14
N ALA A 65 -5.81 -2.04 9.34
CA ALA A 65 -6.34 -2.91 10.38
C ALA A 65 -7.69 -2.45 10.94
N VAL A 66 -7.86 -1.14 11.18
CA VAL A 66 -9.15 -0.56 11.60
C VAL A 66 -10.21 -0.79 10.53
N THR A 67 -9.88 -0.51 9.27
CA THR A 67 -10.77 -0.74 8.13
C THR A 67 -11.13 -2.22 7.98
N SER A 68 -10.16 -3.12 8.15
CA SER A 68 -10.39 -4.56 8.10
C SER A 68 -11.29 -5.05 9.24
N ALA A 69 -11.13 -4.50 10.45
CA ALA A 69 -11.99 -4.83 11.59
C ALA A 69 -13.43 -4.33 11.39
N LEU A 70 -13.60 -3.13 10.80
CA LEU A 70 -14.91 -2.53 10.54
C LEU A 70 -15.65 -3.17 9.36
N ILE A 71 -14.96 -3.47 8.26
CA ILE A 71 -15.58 -3.99 7.03
C ILE A 71 -15.86 -5.48 7.13
N LEU A 72 -14.94 -6.27 7.69
CA LEU A 72 -15.03 -7.73 7.57
C LEU A 72 -15.83 -8.38 8.71
N HIS A 73 -16.02 -7.70 9.85
CA HIS A 73 -16.77 -8.20 11.03
C HIS A 73 -16.40 -9.63 11.49
N GLU A 74 -15.27 -10.17 11.02
CA GLU A 74 -14.75 -11.49 11.36
C GLU A 74 -14.12 -11.47 12.75
N LYS A 75 -14.20 -12.59 13.48
CA LYS A 75 -13.57 -12.74 14.80
C LYS A 75 -12.09 -12.40 14.67
N MET A 76 -11.69 -11.23 15.18
CA MET A 76 -10.31 -10.77 15.14
C MET A 76 -9.39 -11.86 15.71
N THR A 77 -8.68 -12.55 14.82
CA THR A 77 -7.67 -13.54 15.22
C THR A 77 -6.62 -12.82 16.05
N LYS A 78 -6.18 -13.45 17.15
CA LYS A 78 -5.18 -12.88 18.08
C LYS A 78 -3.91 -12.37 17.36
N ALA A 79 -3.56 -12.98 16.22
CA ALA A 79 -2.47 -12.55 15.36
C ALA A 79 -2.65 -11.14 14.76
N MET A 80 -3.87 -10.76 14.39
CA MET A 80 -4.18 -9.43 13.84
C MET A 80 -4.05 -8.35 14.93
N ILE A 81 -4.57 -8.63 16.14
CA ILE A 81 -4.41 -7.75 17.30
C ILE A 81 -2.93 -7.59 17.67
N CYS A 82 -2.16 -8.69 17.64
CA CYS A 82 -0.72 -8.65 17.88
C CYS A 82 0.00 -7.82 16.81
N GLY A 83 -0.35 -7.96 15.52
CA GLY A 83 0.21 -7.15 14.44
C GLY A 83 -0.08 -5.66 14.57
N ILE A 84 -1.30 -5.29 14.99
CA ILE A 84 -1.66 -3.90 15.28
C ILE A 84 -0.82 -3.35 16.43
N PHE A 85 -0.70 -4.13 17.52
CA PHE A 85 0.11 -3.72 18.66
C PHE A 85 1.59 -3.54 18.29
N LEU A 86 2.14 -4.45 17.48
CA LEU A 86 3.53 -4.39 17.02
C LEU A 86 3.79 -3.17 16.11
N THR A 87 2.84 -2.86 15.22
CA THR A 87 2.94 -1.69 14.31
C THR A 87 2.79 -0.37 15.06
N LEU A 88 1.89 -0.29 16.05
CA LEU A 88 1.79 0.87 16.95
C LEU A 88 3.05 1.06 17.80
N LEU A 89 3.63 -0.03 18.35
CA LEU A 89 4.89 0.03 19.07
C LEU A 89 6.05 0.49 18.17
N GLY A 90 6.14 -0.04 16.95
CA GLY A 90 7.12 0.37 15.95
C GLY A 90 6.97 1.85 15.57
N LEU A 91 5.73 2.34 15.43
CA LEU A 91 5.44 3.75 15.17
C LEU A 91 5.91 4.64 16.33
N PHE A 92 5.57 4.28 17.57
CA PHE A 92 5.96 5.05 18.75
C PHE A 92 7.50 5.14 18.88
N LEU A 93 8.21 4.03 18.64
CA LEU A 93 9.67 4.00 18.64
C LEU A 93 10.27 4.85 17.51
N SER A 94 9.67 4.83 16.32
CA SER A 94 10.14 5.62 15.16
C SER A 94 9.91 7.13 15.37
N GLU A 95 8.80 7.50 16.00
CA GLU A 95 8.48 8.90 16.29
C GLU A 95 9.37 9.46 17.42
N ASP A 96 9.65 8.68 18.46
CA ASP A 96 10.51 9.07 19.58
C ASP A 96 11.95 9.37 19.14
N ARG A 97 12.48 8.59 18.18
CA ARG A 97 13.83 8.81 17.62
C ARG A 97 13.94 10.11 16.84
N ARG A 98 12.86 10.56 16.16
CA ARG A 98 12.85 11.82 15.41
C ARG A 98 12.73 13.06 16.30
N LYS A 99 12.16 12.93 17.50
CA LYS A 99 12.14 14.02 18.48
C LYS A 99 13.52 14.28 19.09
N LYS A 100 14.39 13.27 19.09
CA LYS A 100 15.76 13.33 19.63
C LYS A 100 16.76 14.02 18.69
N GLU A 101 16.60 13.90 17.37
CA GLU A 101 17.48 14.57 16.38
C GLU A 101 17.19 16.06 16.18
N ARG A 102 16.00 16.56 16.53
CA ARG A 102 15.69 18.01 16.47
C ARG A 102 16.26 18.82 17.63
N LYS A 103 16.92 18.17 18.60
CA LYS A 103 17.42 18.81 19.82
C LYS A 103 18.95 18.75 19.96
N ASN A 104 19.67 18.34 18.91
CA ASN A 104 21.12 18.27 18.88
C ASN A 104 21.68 19.21 17.81
#